data_AF-A0A2S5X428-F1
#
_entry.id   AF-A0A2S5X428-F1
#
_cell.length_a   1.000
_cell.length_b   1.000
_cell.length_c   1.000
_cell.angle_alpha   90.00
_cell.angle_beta   90.00
_cell.angle_gamma   90.00
#
_symmetry.space_group_name_H-M   'P 1'
#
loop_
_entity.id
_entity.type
_entity.pdbx_description
1 polymer ?
#
loop_
_entity_poly.entity_id
_entity_poly.type
_entity_poly.pdbx_seq_one_letter_code
_entity_poly.pdbx_strand_id
1 'polypeptide(L)'
;MGFQPLRSRSRDLSVWFATRPELFVSERSPRKTVFWLASAVAAGLVALLVSLNPTATVELLGGRVRSGQAVAGAFVLPPLAFVACIVLTFLVARRWRVRGGGVLQNAVILGVRPGFPLDDVVGALEQGSTRRQPAVEALASAQHTNGDDRLLTIWSSERDHVMVIAILRVEGNAIWIDQEPVMLGPDSYFDAEAYDREARRLRDH
;
A
#
# COMPACT_ATOMS: atom_id res chain seq x y z
N MET A 1 24.52 -11.79 -12.99
CA MET A 1 25.26 -11.31 -11.81
C MET A 1 24.30 -11.28 -10.64
N GLY A 2 24.53 -12.10 -9.61
CA GLY A 2 23.58 -12.31 -8.52
C GLY A 2 23.66 -11.22 -7.46
N PHE A 3 22.54 -10.57 -7.19
CA PHE A 3 22.36 -9.65 -6.08
C PHE A 3 22.34 -10.47 -4.78
N GLN A 4 23.42 -10.46 -3.98
CA GLN A 4 23.43 -11.11 -2.66
C GLN A 4 23.13 -10.10 -1.53
N PRO A 5 22.43 -10.52 -0.45
CA PRO A 5 21.62 -9.61 0.35
C PRO A 5 22.30 -9.17 1.65
N LEU A 6 22.18 -7.88 1.97
CA LEU A 6 22.32 -7.36 3.33
C LEU A 6 21.06 -7.75 4.13
N ARG A 7 21.23 -8.68 5.08
CA ARG A 7 20.37 -9.02 6.23
C ARG A 7 18.87 -8.71 6.06
N SER A 8 18.14 -9.76 5.73
CA SER A 8 16.70 -9.87 5.44
C SER A 8 15.76 -9.24 6.49
N ARG A 9 15.20 -8.07 6.14
CA ARG A 9 13.81 -7.69 6.44
C ARG A 9 13.13 -7.49 5.08
N SER A 10 11.82 -7.77 4.98
CA SER A 10 11.05 -7.63 3.74
C SER A 10 11.41 -6.32 3.00
N ARG A 11 11.70 -6.43 1.71
CA ARG A 11 11.98 -5.27 0.85
C ARG A 11 10.71 -4.95 0.09
N ASP A 12 9.78 -4.28 0.75
CA ASP A 12 8.78 -3.47 0.06
C ASP A 12 9.51 -2.32 -0.69
N LEU A 13 8.91 -1.77 -1.74
CA LEU A 13 9.49 -0.67 -2.54
C LEU A 13 9.96 0.51 -1.70
N SER A 14 9.33 0.71 -0.54
CA SER A 14 9.76 1.68 0.45
C SER A 14 11.26 1.64 0.76
N VAL A 15 11.87 0.45 0.82
CA VAL A 15 13.30 0.31 1.07
C VAL A 15 14.11 0.76 -0.15
N TRP A 16 13.64 0.47 -1.36
CA TRP A 16 14.29 0.86 -2.61
C TRP A 16 14.21 2.37 -2.89
N PHE A 17 13.11 3.02 -2.52
CA PHE A 17 13.04 4.49 -2.55
C PHE A 17 14.03 5.11 -1.56
N ALA A 18 14.19 4.51 -0.37
CA ALA A 18 15.12 4.99 0.64
C ALA A 18 16.60 4.92 0.23
N THR A 19 16.97 4.03 -0.69
CA THR A 19 18.33 3.96 -1.24
C THR A 19 18.62 5.03 -2.29
N ARG A 20 17.61 5.81 -2.71
CA ARG A 20 17.72 6.89 -3.71
C ARG A 20 17.26 8.24 -3.12
N PRO A 21 17.87 8.69 -2.01
CA PRO A 21 17.45 9.92 -1.34
C PRO A 21 17.53 11.15 -2.24
N GLU A 22 18.41 11.17 -3.24
CA GLU A 22 18.54 12.22 -4.25
C GLU A 22 17.29 12.38 -5.12
N LEU A 23 16.53 11.31 -5.34
CA LEU A 23 15.30 11.32 -6.15
C LEU A 23 14.03 11.31 -5.30
N PHE A 24 14.04 10.60 -4.18
CA PHE A 24 12.83 10.37 -3.38
C PHE A 24 12.97 10.82 -1.94
N VAL A 25 11.87 11.33 -1.39
CA VAL A 25 11.78 11.70 0.02
C VAL A 25 10.53 11.09 0.64
N SER A 26 10.67 10.58 1.86
CA SER A 26 9.53 10.13 2.64
C SER A 26 8.83 11.32 3.30
N GLU A 27 7.52 11.43 3.10
CA GLU A 27 6.66 12.44 3.73
C GLU A 27 5.56 11.73 4.54
N ARG A 28 4.96 12.42 5.51
CA ARG A 28 3.70 11.94 6.10
C ARG A 28 2.54 12.29 5.17
N SER A 29 1.64 11.34 4.96
CA SER A 29 0.36 11.51 4.29
C SER A 29 -0.58 12.28 5.21
N PRO A 30 -1.01 13.50 4.84
CA PRO A 30 -1.91 14.30 5.67
C PRO A 30 -3.22 13.58 5.92
N ARG A 31 -3.80 12.96 4.89
CA ARG A 31 -5.06 12.21 4.98
C ARG A 31 -4.98 11.05 5.97
N LYS A 32 -3.95 10.20 5.86
CA LYS A 32 -3.77 9.07 6.79
C LYS A 32 -3.48 9.57 8.21
N THR A 33 -2.67 10.62 8.35
CA THR A 33 -2.37 11.23 9.66
C THR A 33 -3.64 11.74 10.33
N VAL A 34 -4.48 12.49 9.60
CA VAL A 34 -5.75 13.01 10.10
C VAL A 34 -6.70 11.88 10.47
N PHE A 35 -6.83 10.86 9.62
CA PHE A 35 -7.69 9.70 9.89
C PHE A 35 -7.31 8.97 11.18
N TRP A 36 -6.01 8.68 11.36
CA TRP A 36 -5.53 7.99 12.56
C TRP A 36 -5.62 8.88 13.80
N LEU A 37 -5.36 10.18 13.68
CA LEU A 37 -5.49 11.12 14.79
C LEU A 37 -6.96 11.31 15.21
N ALA A 38 -7.89 11.40 14.25
CA ALA A 38 -9.33 11.46 14.54
C ALA A 38 -9.82 10.17 15.21
N SER A 39 -9.38 9.01 14.71
CA SER A 39 -9.67 7.71 15.32
C SER A 39 -9.12 7.62 16.75
N ALA A 40 -7.92 8.16 17.00
CA ALA A 40 -7.35 8.25 18.34
C ALA A 40 -8.23 9.13 19.25
N VAL A 41 -8.62 10.33 18.80
CA VAL A 41 -9.52 11.20 19.59
C VAL A 41 -10.82 10.49 19.94
N ALA A 42 -11.46 9.82 18.98
CA ALA A 42 -12.69 9.05 19.22
C ALA A 42 -12.47 7.93 20.25
N ALA A 43 -11.42 7.12 20.10
CA ALA A 43 -11.10 6.04 21.03
C ALA A 43 -10.79 6.56 22.45
N GLY A 44 -10.09 7.69 22.55
CA GLY A 44 -9.81 8.37 23.81
C GLY A 44 -11.08 8.89 24.50
N LEU A 45 -12.01 9.47 23.75
CA LEU A 45 -13.31 9.90 24.27
C LEU A 45 -14.14 8.72 24.77
N VAL A 46 -14.17 7.61 24.03
CA VAL A 46 -14.85 6.39 24.47
C VAL A 46 -14.21 5.83 25.75
N ALA A 47 -12.88 5.77 25.81
CA ALA A 47 -12.15 5.34 27.01
C ALA A 47 -12.49 6.22 28.23
N LEU A 48 -12.55 7.53 28.03
CA LEU A 48 -12.91 8.48 29.07
C LEU A 48 -14.36 8.29 29.53
N LEU A 49 -15.31 8.15 28.61
CA LEU A 49 -16.73 7.94 28.93
C LEU A 49 -16.95 6.66 29.73
N VAL A 50 -16.29 5.56 29.35
CA VAL A 50 -16.32 4.29 30.08
C VAL A 50 -15.73 4.44 31.48
N SER A 51 -14.61 5.16 31.60
CA SER A 51 -13.92 5.38 32.88
C SER A 51 -14.68 6.30 33.84
N LEU A 52 -15.38 7.30 33.30
CA LEU A 52 -16.21 8.22 34.07
C LEU A 52 -17.57 7.62 34.46
N ASN A 53 -18.09 6.67 33.68
CA ASN A 53 -19.40 6.05 33.90
C ASN A 53 -19.33 4.51 33.96
N PRO A 54 -18.57 3.94 34.91
CA PRO A 54 -18.33 2.50 34.92
C PRO A 54 -19.59 1.68 35.21
N THR A 55 -20.46 2.18 36.09
CA THR A 55 -21.74 1.54 36.45
C THR A 55 -22.71 1.51 35.28
N ALA A 56 -22.93 2.66 34.61
CA ALA A 56 -23.79 2.76 33.44
C ALA A 56 -23.29 1.88 32.29
N THR A 57 -21.97 1.77 32.10
CA THR A 57 -21.37 0.89 31.09
C THR A 57 -21.67 -0.58 31.37
N VAL A 58 -21.55 -1.02 32.63
CA VAL A 58 -21.88 -2.40 33.03
C VAL A 58 -23.37 -2.69 32.85
N GLU A 59 -24.24 -1.75 33.17
CA GLU A 59 -25.69 -1.86 32.96
C GLU A 59 -26.07 -1.96 31.48
N LEU A 60 -25.49 -1.09 30.63
CA LEU A 60 -25.64 -1.14 29.17
C LEU A 60 -25.21 -2.48 28.56
N LEU A 61 -24.21 -3.14 29.16
CA LEU A 61 -23.68 -4.42 28.72
C LEU A 61 -24.39 -5.64 29.35
N GLY A 62 -25.56 -5.44 29.96
CA GLY A 62 -26.40 -6.52 30.49
C GLY A 62 -26.11 -6.92 31.95
N GLY A 63 -25.39 -6.08 32.71
CA GLY A 63 -25.15 -6.24 34.13
C GLY A 63 -24.08 -7.28 34.51
N ARG A 64 -23.89 -7.48 35.83
CA ARG A 64 -22.82 -8.32 36.41
C ARG A 64 -22.86 -9.81 36.03
N VAL A 65 -24.00 -10.33 35.59
CA VAL A 65 -24.27 -11.79 35.59
C VAL A 65 -23.99 -12.47 34.24
N ARG A 66 -23.89 -11.74 33.12
CA ARG A 66 -23.78 -12.35 31.78
C ARG A 66 -22.59 -11.94 30.91
N SER A 67 -21.73 -11.00 31.32
CA SER A 67 -20.82 -10.38 30.35
C SER A 67 -19.45 -9.96 30.88
N GLY A 68 -18.83 -10.76 31.77
CA GLY A 68 -17.49 -10.48 32.28
C GLY A 68 -16.44 -10.17 31.18
N GLN A 69 -16.53 -10.84 30.03
CA GLN A 69 -15.67 -10.57 28.87
C GLN A 69 -16.04 -9.28 28.11
N ALA A 70 -17.33 -8.94 27.99
CA ALA A 70 -17.74 -7.71 27.32
C ALA A 70 -17.41 -6.48 28.17
N VAL A 71 -17.56 -6.60 29.50
CA VAL A 71 -17.12 -5.59 30.46
C VAL A 71 -15.60 -5.43 30.37
N ALA A 72 -14.81 -6.51 30.48
CA ALA A 72 -13.36 -6.43 30.33
C ALA A 72 -12.95 -5.80 28.98
N GLY A 73 -13.60 -6.20 27.88
CA GLY A 73 -13.39 -5.62 26.56
C GLY A 73 -13.70 -4.12 26.50
N ALA A 74 -14.79 -3.66 27.12
CA ALA A 74 -15.18 -2.26 27.10
C ALA A 74 -14.18 -1.33 27.82
N PHE A 75 -13.51 -1.82 28.86
CA PHE A 75 -12.48 -1.03 29.57
C PHE A 75 -11.09 -1.15 28.93
N VAL A 76 -10.80 -2.24 28.21
CA VAL A 76 -9.46 -2.51 27.66
C VAL A 76 -9.33 -2.11 26.18
N LEU A 77 -10.36 -2.35 25.36
CA LEU A 77 -10.30 -2.10 23.92
C LEU A 77 -10.15 -0.61 23.58
N PRO A 78 -10.87 0.34 24.19
CA PRO A 78 -10.73 1.74 23.81
C PRO A 78 -9.33 2.32 24.10
N PRO A 79 -8.69 2.07 25.27
CA PRO A 79 -7.29 2.46 25.48
C PRO A 79 -6.31 1.80 24.51
N LEU A 80 -6.48 0.50 24.22
CA LEU A 80 -5.63 -0.18 23.25
C LEU A 80 -5.80 0.39 21.84
N ALA A 81 -7.03 0.67 21.43
CA ALA A 81 -7.33 1.30 20.14
C ALA A 81 -6.74 2.71 20.06
N PHE A 82 -6.79 3.49 21.15
CA PHE A 82 -6.14 4.80 21.24
C PHE A 82 -4.64 4.69 20.97
N VAL A 83 -3.94 3.84 21.73
CA VAL A 83 -2.50 3.63 21.58
C VAL A 83 -2.15 3.11 20.18
N ALA A 84 -2.92 2.14 19.67
CA ALA A 84 -2.73 1.60 18.33
C ALA A 84 -2.88 2.68 17.24
N CYS A 85 -3.90 3.56 17.33
CA CYS A 85 -4.09 4.65 16.37
C CYS A 85 -2.91 5.65 16.40
N ILE A 86 -2.39 5.97 17.58
CA ILE A 86 -1.18 6.81 17.71
C ILE A 86 0.01 6.12 17.04
N VAL A 87 0.25 4.83 17.32
CA VAL A 87 1.34 4.07 16.68
C VAL A 87 1.18 4.03 15.16
N LEU A 88 -0.02 3.77 14.65
CA LEU A 88 -0.31 3.73 13.21
C LEU A 88 -0.13 5.09 12.53
N THR A 89 -0.33 6.18 13.25
CA THR A 89 0.00 7.55 12.79
C THR A 89 1.49 7.67 12.43
N PHE A 90 2.38 6.98 13.14
CA PHE A 90 3.82 7.01 12.87
C PHE A 90 4.28 5.93 11.88
N LEU A 91 3.66 4.75 11.89
CA LEU A 91 4.07 3.61 11.07
C LEU A 91 3.50 3.64 9.64
N VAL A 92 2.20 3.92 9.49
CA VAL A 92 1.47 3.69 8.22
C VAL A 92 1.17 4.99 7.46
N ALA A 93 1.32 6.14 8.13
CA ALA A 93 1.11 7.43 7.49
C ALA A 93 2.25 7.85 6.56
N ARG A 94 3.27 7.02 6.28
CA ARG A 94 4.33 7.38 5.34
C ARG A 94 3.86 7.27 3.89
N ARG A 95 4.29 8.21 3.05
CA ARG A 95 4.16 8.19 1.60
C ARG A 95 5.48 8.63 0.97
N TRP A 96 5.71 8.22 -0.26
CA TRP A 96 6.89 8.62 -1.02
C TRP A 96 6.55 9.76 -1.97
N ARG A 97 7.53 10.62 -2.19
CA ARG A 97 7.42 11.80 -3.04
C ARG A 97 8.70 11.92 -3.85
N VAL A 98 8.61 12.40 -5.09
CA VAL A 98 9.79 12.87 -5.82
C VAL A 98 10.32 14.12 -5.09
N ARG A 99 11.63 14.20 -4.90
CA ARG A 99 12.26 15.31 -4.19
C ARG A 99 12.00 16.63 -4.93
N GLY A 100 11.37 17.59 -4.25
CA GLY A 100 10.92 18.85 -4.86
C GLY A 100 9.69 18.73 -5.77
N GLY A 101 9.27 17.50 -6.07
CA GLY A 101 8.21 17.17 -7.02
C GLY A 101 6.86 16.93 -6.36
N GLY A 102 6.11 15.93 -6.78
CA GLY A 102 4.83 15.44 -6.30
C GLY A 102 4.89 14.04 -5.68
N VAL A 103 3.75 13.60 -5.16
CA VAL A 103 3.62 12.33 -4.42
C VAL A 103 3.61 11.17 -5.41
N LEU A 104 4.30 10.08 -5.06
CA LEU A 104 4.16 8.80 -5.73
C LEU A 104 2.91 8.10 -5.20
N GLN A 105 1.98 7.78 -6.09
CA GLN A 105 0.79 7.01 -5.83
C GLN A 105 0.97 5.61 -6.38
N ASN A 106 0.45 4.59 -5.68
CA ASN A 106 0.45 3.23 -6.19
C ASN A 106 -0.74 3.08 -7.15
N ALA A 107 -0.49 3.30 -8.44
CA ALA A 107 -1.52 3.39 -9.47
C ALA A 107 -2.04 2.00 -9.88
N VAL A 108 -1.18 0.99 -9.88
CA VAL A 108 -1.51 -0.37 -10.30
C VAL A 108 -0.87 -1.39 -9.36
N ILE A 109 -1.65 -2.38 -8.93
CA ILE A 109 -1.18 -3.58 -8.22
C ILE A 109 -1.90 -4.78 -8.83
N LEU A 110 -1.14 -5.68 -9.45
CA LEU A 110 -1.66 -6.89 -10.07
C LEU A 110 -0.92 -8.10 -9.53
N GLY A 111 -1.69 -9.05 -8.99
CA GLY A 111 -1.17 -10.34 -8.60
C GLY A 111 -1.17 -11.33 -9.76
N VAL A 112 -0.09 -12.08 -9.94
CA VAL A 112 0.05 -13.10 -10.97
C VAL A 112 0.56 -14.41 -10.39
N ARG A 113 0.23 -15.51 -11.09
CA ARG A 113 0.68 -16.87 -10.77
C ARG A 113 2.18 -17.05 -11.01
N PRO A 114 2.80 -18.05 -10.35
CA PRO A 114 4.18 -18.40 -10.61
C PRO A 114 4.35 -18.83 -12.07
N GLY A 115 5.45 -18.38 -12.69
CA GLY A 115 5.78 -18.70 -14.09
C GLY A 115 5.16 -17.76 -15.14
N PHE A 116 4.29 -16.82 -14.76
CA PHE A 116 3.82 -15.80 -15.70
C PHE A 116 4.99 -14.87 -16.14
N PRO A 117 5.16 -14.60 -17.44
CA PRO A 117 6.31 -13.84 -17.96
C PRO A 117 6.14 -12.34 -17.73
N LEU A 118 6.36 -11.90 -16.48
CA LEU A 118 6.28 -10.48 -16.12
C LEU A 118 7.30 -9.60 -16.85
N ASP A 119 8.42 -10.16 -17.30
CA ASP A 119 9.46 -9.42 -18.01
C ASP A 119 8.92 -8.86 -19.34
N ASP A 120 8.10 -9.64 -20.05
CA ASP A 120 7.43 -9.20 -21.28
C ASP A 120 6.43 -8.07 -20.99
N VAL A 121 5.75 -8.13 -19.84
CA VAL A 121 4.84 -7.07 -19.39
C VAL A 121 5.61 -5.80 -19.06
N VAL A 122 6.72 -5.90 -18.33
CA VAL A 122 7.59 -4.75 -18.05
C VAL A 122 8.11 -4.15 -19.35
N GLY A 123 8.61 -4.96 -20.30
CA GLY A 123 9.09 -4.47 -21.59
C GLY A 123 8.01 -3.76 -22.43
N ALA A 124 6.77 -4.24 -22.39
CA ALA A 124 5.64 -3.55 -23.03
C ALA A 124 5.33 -2.21 -22.34
N LEU A 125 5.37 -2.17 -21.00
CA LEU A 125 5.13 -0.96 -20.22
C LEU A 125 6.23 0.08 -20.40
N GLU A 126 7.51 -0.30 -20.55
CA GLU A 126 8.60 0.65 -20.84
C GLU A 126 8.35 1.46 -22.13
N GLN A 127 7.66 0.86 -23.10
CA GLN A 127 7.28 1.51 -24.36
C GLN A 127 5.90 2.16 -24.29
N GLY A 128 5.21 2.11 -23.15
CA GLY A 128 3.80 2.47 -23.01
C GLY A 128 3.46 3.90 -23.44
N SER A 129 4.38 4.87 -23.30
CA SER A 129 4.17 6.24 -23.77
C SER A 129 4.06 6.34 -25.30
N THR A 130 4.75 5.46 -26.03
CA THR A 130 4.78 5.42 -27.51
C THR A 130 3.85 4.36 -28.09
N ARG A 131 3.64 3.26 -27.34
CA ARG A 131 2.90 2.07 -27.75
C ARG A 131 1.88 1.72 -26.68
N ARG A 132 0.74 2.40 -26.73
CA ARG A 132 -0.37 2.17 -25.79
C ARG A 132 -0.93 0.75 -25.86
N GLN A 133 -1.27 0.27 -27.06
CA GLN A 133 -2.02 -0.97 -27.22
C GLN A 133 -1.29 -2.20 -26.63
N PRO A 134 0.03 -2.42 -26.90
CA PRO A 134 0.76 -3.51 -26.27
C PRO A 134 0.84 -3.42 -24.74
N ALA A 135 0.96 -2.22 -24.18
CA ALA A 135 0.99 -2.02 -22.74
C ALA A 135 -0.35 -2.39 -22.08
N VAL A 136 -1.47 -2.00 -22.68
CA VAL A 136 -2.82 -2.35 -22.21
C VAL A 136 -3.07 -3.85 -22.31
N GLU A 137 -2.70 -4.49 -23.42
CA GLU A 137 -2.84 -5.94 -23.61
C GLU A 137 -1.99 -6.74 -22.62
N ALA A 138 -0.77 -6.28 -22.34
CA ALA A 138 0.11 -6.89 -21.35
C ALA A 138 -0.48 -6.83 -19.93
N LEU A 139 -1.05 -5.68 -19.54
CA LEU A 139 -1.78 -5.55 -18.27
C LEU A 139 -3.01 -6.46 -18.23
N ALA A 140 -3.77 -6.56 -19.33
CA ALA A 140 -4.95 -7.43 -19.40
C ALA A 140 -4.57 -8.91 -19.28
N SER A 141 -3.45 -9.32 -19.86
CA SER A 141 -2.89 -10.68 -19.73
C SER A 141 -2.48 -11.01 -18.29
N ALA A 142 -1.82 -10.07 -17.61
CA ALA A 142 -1.46 -10.21 -16.20
C ALA A 142 -2.72 -10.36 -15.32
N GLN A 143 -3.75 -9.53 -15.56
CA GLN A 143 -5.03 -9.60 -14.86
C GLN A 143 -5.77 -10.93 -15.07
N HIS A 144 -5.72 -11.52 -16.27
CA HIS A 144 -6.35 -12.82 -16.56
C HIS A 144 -5.69 -13.97 -15.80
N THR A 145 -4.38 -13.90 -15.63
CA THR A 145 -3.64 -14.99 -14.97
C THR A 145 -4.01 -15.09 -13.49
N ASN A 146 -4.14 -13.94 -12.80
CA ASN A 146 -4.53 -13.77 -11.40
C ASN A 146 -3.92 -14.78 -10.40
N GLY A 147 -3.04 -14.31 -9.51
CA GLY A 147 -2.45 -15.11 -8.44
C GLY A 147 -1.78 -14.26 -7.38
N ASP A 148 -1.31 -14.86 -6.29
CA ASP A 148 -0.83 -14.11 -5.12
C ASP A 148 0.68 -14.24 -4.90
N ASP A 149 1.40 -14.99 -5.73
CA ASP A 149 2.82 -15.33 -5.54
C ASP A 149 3.77 -14.23 -6.03
N ARG A 150 3.40 -13.51 -7.10
CA ARG A 150 4.15 -12.35 -7.61
C ARG A 150 3.20 -11.19 -7.84
N LEU A 151 3.64 -9.98 -7.52
CA LEU A 151 2.90 -8.74 -7.71
C LEU A 151 3.66 -7.85 -8.69
N LEU A 152 2.99 -7.42 -9.76
CA LEU A 152 3.40 -6.25 -10.53
C LEU A 152 2.83 -5.01 -9.84
N THR A 153 3.67 -4.04 -9.51
CA THR A 153 3.24 -2.75 -8.97
C THR A 153 3.82 -1.59 -9.75
N ILE A 154 2.99 -0.58 -10.00
CA ILE A 154 3.36 0.64 -10.70
C ILE A 154 3.07 1.83 -9.81
N TRP A 155 4.12 2.55 -9.43
CA TRP A 155 4.04 3.79 -8.68
C TRP A 155 4.25 4.96 -9.62
N SER A 156 3.36 5.94 -9.62
CA SER A 156 3.45 7.09 -10.51
C SER A 156 3.32 8.40 -9.75
N SER A 157 4.02 9.44 -10.22
CA SER A 157 3.73 10.82 -9.87
C SER A 157 3.33 11.58 -11.12
N GLU A 158 2.02 11.84 -11.26
CA GLU A 158 1.48 12.61 -12.39
C GLU A 158 2.10 14.00 -12.50
N ARG A 159 2.38 14.63 -11.35
CA ARG A 159 2.95 15.98 -11.31
C ARG A 159 4.34 16.06 -11.93
N ASP A 160 5.16 15.02 -11.75
CA ASP A 160 6.55 15.01 -12.20
C ASP A 160 6.76 14.15 -13.43
N HIS A 161 5.71 13.47 -13.91
CA HIS A 161 5.79 12.48 -14.97
C HIS A 161 6.87 11.41 -14.69
N VAL A 162 6.96 10.96 -13.43
CA VAL A 162 7.88 9.89 -13.01
C VAL A 162 7.08 8.65 -12.68
N MET A 163 7.58 7.49 -13.09
CA MET A 163 6.97 6.22 -12.78
C MET A 163 8.02 5.18 -12.38
N VAL A 164 7.66 4.28 -11.47
CA VAL A 164 8.49 3.18 -11.00
C VAL A 164 7.68 1.90 -11.11
N ILE A 165 8.16 0.98 -11.95
CA ILE A 165 7.58 -0.33 -12.18
C ILE A 165 8.43 -1.34 -11.40
N ALA A 166 7.80 -2.19 -10.63
CA ALA A 166 8.49 -3.21 -9.87
C ALA A 166 7.74 -4.53 -9.86
N ILE A 167 8.52 -5.61 -9.83
CA ILE A 167 8.01 -6.95 -9.59
C ILE A 167 8.39 -7.35 -8.16
N LEU A 168 7.37 -7.72 -7.40
CA LEU A 168 7.52 -8.17 -6.03
C LEU A 168 7.15 -9.65 -5.94
N ARG A 169 7.89 -10.40 -5.15
CA ARG A 169 7.60 -11.79 -4.80
C ARG A 169 7.02 -11.83 -3.39
N VAL A 170 5.94 -12.58 -3.23
CA VAL A 170 5.25 -12.76 -1.95
C VAL A 170 5.60 -14.12 -1.38
N GLU A 171 6.12 -14.14 -0.16
CA GLU A 171 6.45 -15.37 0.57
C GLU A 171 5.83 -15.32 1.96
N GLY A 172 4.65 -15.92 2.10
CA GLY A 172 3.84 -15.83 3.32
C GLY A 172 3.47 -14.36 3.61
N ASN A 173 3.95 -13.83 4.74
CA ASN A 173 3.71 -12.44 5.14
C ASN A 173 4.85 -11.48 4.71
N ALA A 174 5.85 -11.97 3.98
CA ALA A 174 6.97 -11.16 3.51
C ALA A 174 6.83 -10.82 2.03
N ILE A 175 7.22 -9.60 1.68
CA ILE A 175 7.28 -9.11 0.30
C ILE A 175 8.73 -8.78 -0.02
N TRP A 176 9.19 -9.24 -1.19
CA TRP A 176 10.55 -9.07 -1.68
C TRP A 176 10.55 -8.45 -3.06
N ILE A 177 11.47 -7.53 -3.33
CA ILE A 177 11.77 -7.12 -4.70
C ILE A 177 12.37 -8.34 -5.43
N ASP A 178 11.68 -8.78 -6.48
CA ASP A 178 12.06 -9.95 -7.27
C ASP A 178 13.11 -9.60 -8.34
N GLN A 179 12.96 -8.41 -8.93
CA GLN A 179 13.86 -7.85 -9.93
C GLN A 179 14.10 -6.35 -9.68
N GLU A 180 15.22 -5.80 -10.17
CA GLU A 180 15.52 -4.38 -10.00
C GLU A 180 14.39 -3.52 -10.60
N PRO A 181 13.74 -2.66 -9.79
CA PRO A 181 12.69 -1.78 -10.27
C PRO A 181 13.15 -0.87 -11.41
N VAL A 182 12.29 -0.73 -12.42
CA VAL A 182 12.51 0.14 -13.57
C VAL A 182 11.92 1.51 -13.27
N MET A 183 12.73 2.56 -13.45
CA MET A 183 12.28 3.94 -13.33
C MET A 183 12.12 4.56 -14.72
N LEU A 184 10.93 5.07 -14.99
CA LEU A 184 10.59 5.79 -16.22
C LEU A 184 10.52 7.28 -15.92
N GLY A 185 11.23 8.05 -16.72
CA GLY A 185 11.24 9.52 -16.66
C GLY A 185 10.11 10.15 -17.48
N PRO A 186 10.09 11.50 -17.55
CA PRO A 186 9.02 12.25 -18.21
C PRO A 186 8.71 11.83 -19.64
N ASP A 187 9.74 11.52 -20.44
CA ASP A 187 9.59 11.16 -21.87
C ASP A 187 8.93 9.78 -22.07
N SER A 188 8.98 8.93 -21.05
CA SER A 188 8.42 7.57 -21.05
C SER A 188 7.16 7.45 -20.19
N TYR A 189 6.65 8.56 -19.67
CA TYR A 189 5.48 8.57 -18.81
C TYR A 189 4.18 8.29 -19.56
N PHE A 190 3.29 7.53 -18.93
CA PHE A 190 1.91 7.36 -19.36
C PHE A 190 0.99 7.19 -18.14
N ASP A 191 -0.32 7.38 -18.35
CA ASP A 191 -1.33 7.18 -17.31
C ASP A 191 -1.60 5.67 -17.10
N ALA A 192 -0.86 5.08 -16.16
CA ALA A 192 -0.96 3.68 -15.81
C ALA A 192 -2.35 3.29 -15.26
N GLU A 193 -3.05 4.21 -14.58
CA GLU A 193 -4.40 3.94 -14.06
C GLU A 193 -5.43 3.91 -15.19
N ALA A 194 -5.31 4.80 -16.18
CA ALA A 194 -6.12 4.71 -17.40
C ALA A 194 -5.87 3.40 -18.16
N TYR A 195 -4.61 2.98 -18.27
CA TYR A 195 -4.26 1.74 -18.99
C TYR A 195 -4.78 0.50 -18.24
N ASP A 196 -4.65 0.46 -16.91
CA ASP A 196 -5.21 -0.62 -16.09
C ASP A 196 -6.74 -0.68 -16.17
N ARG A 197 -7.43 0.47 -16.17
CA ARG A 197 -8.89 0.53 -16.35
C ARG A 197 -9.32 0.01 -17.72
N GLU A 198 -8.57 0.33 -18.77
CA GLU A 198 -8.83 -0.17 -20.11
C GLU A 198 -8.58 -1.68 -20.21
N ALA A 199 -7.49 -2.17 -19.63
CA ALA A 199 -7.18 -3.59 -19.54
C ALA A 199 -8.29 -4.39 -18.84
N ARG A 200 -8.88 -3.85 -17.76
CA ARG A 200 -10.03 -4.47 -17.10
C ARG A 200 -11.24 -4.60 -18.01
N ARG A 201 -11.52 -3.60 -18.84
CA ARG A 201 -12.64 -3.65 -19.80
C ARG A 201 -12.41 -4.71 -20.87
N LEU A 202 -11.17 -4.89 -21.33
CA LEU A 202 -10.82 -5.95 -22.28
C LEU A 202 -10.98 -7.35 -21.68
N ARG A 203 -10.82 -7.51 -20.36
CA ARG A 203 -11.02 -8.79 -19.67
C ARG A 203 -12.49 -9.19 -19.56
N ASP A 204 -13.36 -8.20 -19.42
CA ASP A 204 -14.79 -8.43 -19.21
C ASP A 204 -15.56 -8.65 -20.55
N HIS A 205 -14.84 -8.68 -21.69
CA HIS A 205 -15.36 -8.92 -23.05
C HIS A 205 -14.71 -10.14 -23.70
#